data_AF-A0A8D2E6T1-F1
#
_entry.id   AF-A0A8D2E6T1-F1
#
_cell.length_a   1.000
_cell.length_b   1.000
_cell.length_c   1.000
_cell.angle_alpha   90.00
_cell.angle_beta   90.00
_cell.angle_gamma   90.00
#
_symmetry.space_group_name_H-M   'P 1'
#
loop_
_entity.id
_entity.type
_entity.pdbx_description
1 polymer ?
#
loop_
_entity_poly.entity_id
_entity_poly.type
_entity_poly.pdbx_seq_one_letter_code
_entity_poly.pdbx_strand_id
1 'polypeptide(L)'
;MSLRCGDAARTLGPRVFGRYLCSPVRPLSSVPDEKKELLQNGPDLQDFVSGDLADRSTWDEYKGNLKRQKGERYVRKLDVPILESVGEVENMPPLRPRSWNPKILVECLTPDFRGDLKAIEKVALSGLDVYAHNVETVPELQSKVRDPRANFDQSLCVLKHAKKVQPDVISKTSIMLGLGENDEQVYATMKALREADVDCLTLGQYMQPTRRHLKVEEYITPEKFKYWEKVGNELGFHYTASGPLVRSSYKAGEFFLKNLVAKRKTKAL
;
A
#
# COMPACT_ATOMS: atom_id res chain seq x y z
N MET A 1 -24.66 61.45 -30.90
CA MET A 1 -23.21 61.66 -31.14
C MET A 1 -22.58 60.27 -31.28
N SER A 2 -22.55 59.64 -32.46
CA SER A 2 -21.44 59.64 -33.47
C SER A 2 -20.09 59.20 -32.85
N LEU A 3 -19.65 57.94 -33.00
CA LEU A 3 -18.76 57.35 -34.06
C LEU A 3 -17.31 57.91 -33.98
N ARG A 4 -16.18 57.16 -33.86
CA ARG A 4 -15.58 56.04 -34.64
C ARG A 4 -14.43 55.39 -33.81
N CYS A 5 -14.27 54.06 -33.78
CA CYS A 5 -13.49 53.14 -34.64
C CYS A 5 -11.95 53.17 -34.51
N GLY A 6 -11.37 51.99 -34.26
CA GLY A 6 -9.94 51.65 -34.38
C GLY A 6 -9.70 50.17 -34.06
N ASP A 7 -9.68 49.32 -35.09
CA ASP A 7 -9.35 47.89 -35.04
C ASP A 7 -7.89 47.61 -34.66
N ALA A 8 -7.66 46.56 -33.86
CA ALA A 8 -6.45 45.74 -33.95
C ALA A 8 -6.69 44.35 -33.33
N ALA A 9 -6.93 43.36 -34.19
CA ALA A 9 -6.91 41.96 -33.83
C ALA A 9 -5.48 41.52 -33.44
N ARG A 10 -5.31 40.91 -32.27
CA ARG A 10 -4.16 40.05 -31.94
C ARG A 10 -4.62 38.82 -31.20
N THR A 11 -4.59 37.70 -31.90
CA THR A 11 -4.64 36.34 -31.38
C THR A 11 -3.45 36.07 -30.45
N LEU A 12 -3.71 35.73 -29.19
CA LEU A 12 -2.70 35.19 -28.27
C LEU A 12 -3.18 33.83 -27.75
N GLY A 13 -2.51 32.78 -28.21
CA GLY A 13 -2.77 31.39 -27.84
C GLY A 13 -2.39 31.05 -26.39
N PRO A 14 -2.74 29.83 -25.93
CA PRO A 14 -2.58 29.41 -24.55
C PRO A 14 -1.10 29.25 -24.16
N ARG A 15 -0.74 29.83 -23.00
CA ARG A 15 0.60 29.74 -22.39
C ARG A 15 0.85 28.32 -21.87
N VAL A 16 1.91 27.72 -22.37
CA VAL A 16 2.40 26.38 -22.06
C VAL A 16 3.15 26.35 -20.71
N PHE A 17 2.85 25.34 -19.90
CA PHE A 17 3.47 25.00 -18.61
C PHE A 17 4.95 24.60 -18.76
N GLY A 18 5.73 24.83 -17.68
CA GLY A 18 7.17 24.65 -17.60
C GLY A 18 7.70 23.25 -17.94
N ARG A 19 8.81 23.25 -18.68
CA ARG A 19 9.61 22.08 -19.10
C ARG A 19 10.35 21.46 -17.90
N TYR A 20 10.12 20.18 -17.62
CA TYR A 20 11.12 19.32 -16.97
C TYR A 20 12.06 18.79 -18.04
N LEU A 21 13.36 19.08 -17.92
CA LEU A 21 14.40 18.56 -18.79
C LEU A 21 14.61 17.06 -18.51
N CYS A 22 14.21 16.20 -19.45
CA CYS A 22 14.69 14.81 -19.52
C CYS A 22 16.21 14.82 -19.77
N SER A 23 16.98 14.13 -18.93
CA SER A 23 18.36 13.78 -19.28
C SER A 23 18.36 12.76 -20.42
N PRO A 24 19.27 12.87 -21.41
CA PRO A 24 19.36 11.90 -22.50
C PRO A 24 19.87 10.55 -21.97
N VAL A 25 19.21 9.48 -22.42
CA VAL A 25 19.60 8.08 -22.19
C VAL A 25 20.97 7.85 -22.81
N ARG A 26 21.95 7.35 -22.03
CA ARG A 26 23.24 6.91 -22.59
C ARG A 26 23.03 5.60 -23.37
N PRO A 27 23.56 5.48 -24.61
CA PRO A 27 23.49 4.22 -25.35
C PRO A 27 24.35 3.13 -24.68
N LEU A 28 23.96 1.87 -24.93
CA LEU A 28 24.51 0.62 -24.38
C LEU A 28 25.99 0.36 -24.74
N SER A 29 26.65 1.27 -25.46
CA SER A 29 28.03 1.17 -25.93
C SER A 29 29.09 1.49 -24.86
N SER A 30 28.69 1.73 -23.61
CA SER A 30 29.60 2.15 -22.52
C SER A 30 29.92 1.05 -21.50
N VAL A 31 29.55 -0.20 -21.78
CA VAL A 31 29.88 -1.36 -20.93
C VAL A 31 31.09 -2.09 -21.52
N PRO A 32 32.17 -2.32 -20.75
CA PRO A 32 33.32 -3.13 -21.19
C PRO A 32 32.89 -4.53 -21.61
N ASP A 33 33.51 -5.09 -22.63
CA ASP A 33 33.06 -6.34 -23.27
C ASP A 33 33.07 -7.56 -22.33
N GLU A 34 34.02 -7.62 -21.38
CA GLU A 34 34.05 -8.63 -20.31
C GLU A 34 32.75 -8.68 -19.48
N LYS A 35 32.09 -7.54 -19.25
CA LYS A 35 30.83 -7.49 -18.50
C LYS A 35 29.62 -7.89 -19.35
N LYS A 36 29.72 -7.81 -20.68
CA LYS A 36 28.66 -8.27 -21.58
C LYS A 36 28.66 -9.80 -21.68
N GLU A 37 29.83 -10.43 -21.73
CA GLU A 37 29.97 -11.88 -21.70
C GLU A 37 29.47 -12.49 -20.38
N LEU A 38 29.78 -11.86 -19.23
CA LEU A 38 29.29 -12.28 -17.91
C LEU A 38 27.75 -12.20 -17.77
N LEU A 39 27.10 -11.28 -18.50
CA LEU A 39 25.65 -11.14 -18.51
C LEU A 39 24.97 -12.11 -19.47
N GLN A 40 25.67 -12.55 -20.53
CA GLN A 40 25.17 -13.56 -21.47
C GLN A 40 25.33 -14.99 -20.95
N ASN A 41 26.39 -15.25 -20.18
CA ASN A 41 26.76 -16.60 -19.72
C ASN A 41 26.54 -16.82 -18.21
N GLY A 42 25.90 -15.88 -17.50
CA GLY A 42 25.59 -16.00 -16.08
C GLY A 42 24.38 -16.93 -15.83
N PRO A 43 24.27 -17.51 -14.62
CA PRO A 43 23.20 -18.44 -14.28
C PRO A 43 21.84 -17.79 -14.45
N ASP A 44 20.90 -18.55 -15.03
CA ASP A 44 19.59 -18.03 -15.39
C ASP A 44 18.58 -18.15 -14.24
N LEU A 45 17.33 -17.75 -14.51
CA LEU A 45 16.26 -17.78 -13.53
C LEU A 45 15.88 -19.20 -13.10
N GLN A 46 16.05 -20.20 -13.97
CA GLN A 46 15.78 -21.61 -13.65
C GLN A 46 16.86 -22.16 -12.73
N ASP A 47 18.13 -21.78 -12.91
CA ASP A 47 19.25 -22.18 -12.03
C ASP A 47 19.05 -21.71 -10.57
N PHE A 48 18.43 -20.54 -10.38
CA PHE A 48 18.13 -20.02 -9.04
C PHE A 48 16.90 -20.67 -8.39
N VAL A 49 15.94 -21.13 -9.21
CA VAL A 49 14.68 -21.73 -8.73
C VAL A 49 14.84 -23.22 -8.47
N SER A 50 15.72 -23.91 -9.20
CA SER A 50 16.01 -25.33 -9.05
C SER A 50 16.78 -25.66 -7.76
N GLY A 51 17.50 -24.68 -7.18
CA GLY A 51 18.21 -24.86 -5.92
C GLY A 51 19.54 -25.63 -6.04
N ASP A 52 19.98 -25.96 -7.25
CA ASP A 52 21.30 -26.54 -7.51
C ASP A 52 22.36 -25.43 -7.55
N LEU A 53 22.58 -24.77 -6.41
CA LEU A 53 23.82 -24.03 -6.20
C LEU A 53 24.90 -25.04 -5.83
N ALA A 54 25.73 -25.37 -6.82
CA ALA A 54 26.93 -26.16 -6.67
C ALA A 54 27.81 -25.63 -5.52
N ASP A 55 28.20 -26.59 -4.67
CA ASP A 55 29.26 -26.63 -3.67
C ASP A 55 29.62 -25.33 -2.90
N ARG A 56 29.49 -25.41 -1.56
CA ARG A 56 29.71 -24.30 -0.61
C ARG A 56 31.18 -23.89 -0.43
N SER A 57 32.08 -24.36 -1.28
CA SER A 57 33.54 -24.21 -1.15
C SER A 57 34.10 -22.93 -1.77
N THR A 58 33.29 -22.10 -2.45
CA THR A 58 33.73 -20.89 -3.17
C THR A 58 33.23 -19.58 -2.55
N TRP A 59 32.99 -19.55 -1.23
CA TRP A 59 32.62 -18.31 -0.53
C TRP A 59 33.77 -17.29 -0.44
N ASP A 60 35.02 -17.73 -0.50
CA ASP A 60 36.20 -16.86 -0.37
C ASP A 60 36.47 -15.98 -1.60
N GLU A 61 35.83 -16.25 -2.74
CA GLU A 61 35.94 -15.42 -3.96
C GLU A 61 34.84 -14.35 -4.07
N TYR A 62 33.88 -14.32 -3.13
CA TYR A 62 32.76 -13.39 -3.17
C TYR A 62 33.19 -11.95 -2.80
N LYS A 63 33.67 -11.19 -3.79
CA LYS A 63 33.88 -9.74 -3.66
C LYS A 63 32.54 -9.01 -3.71
N GLY A 64 31.87 -8.94 -2.55
CA GLY A 64 30.63 -8.23 -2.30
C GLY A 64 30.68 -6.74 -2.63
N ASN A 65 30.52 -6.40 -3.91
CA ASN A 65 30.30 -5.04 -4.37
C ASN A 65 28.99 -4.96 -5.16
N LEU A 66 27.87 -5.11 -4.46
CA LEU A 66 26.58 -4.69 -4.99
C LEU A 66 26.49 -3.15 -4.91
N LYS A 67 27.30 -2.44 -5.72
CA LYS A 67 27.09 -1.01 -5.95
C LYS A 67 25.86 -0.86 -6.82
N ARG A 68 24.72 -0.55 -6.18
CA ARG A 68 23.50 -0.12 -6.86
C ARG A 68 23.82 1.00 -7.84
N GLN A 69 23.56 0.81 -9.12
CA GLN A 69 23.65 1.91 -10.08
C GLN A 69 22.49 2.88 -9.85
N LYS A 70 22.79 4.18 -9.87
CA LYS A 70 21.79 5.25 -9.72
C LYS A 70 20.86 5.23 -10.93
N GLY A 71 19.76 4.49 -10.83
CA GLY A 71 18.78 4.32 -11.92
C GLY A 71 18.06 2.97 -11.94
N GLU A 72 18.57 1.94 -11.25
CA GLU A 72 17.89 0.64 -11.21
C GLU A 72 16.71 0.66 -10.23
N ARG A 73 15.50 0.80 -10.78
CA ARG A 73 14.24 0.44 -10.11
C ARG A 73 13.76 -0.90 -10.67
N TYR A 74 14.38 -2.01 -10.28
CA TYR A 74 13.69 -3.29 -10.40
C TYR A 74 12.80 -3.48 -9.18
N VAL A 75 11.62 -2.84 -9.24
CA VAL A 75 10.45 -3.37 -8.57
C VAL A 75 9.90 -4.41 -9.53
N ARG A 76 9.76 -5.67 -9.11
CA ARG A 76 8.96 -6.64 -9.86
C ARG A 76 7.58 -6.00 -10.08
N LYS A 77 7.31 -5.54 -11.30
CA LYS A 77 5.93 -5.37 -11.74
C LYS A 77 5.40 -6.78 -11.89
N LEU A 78 4.57 -7.21 -10.94
CA LEU A 78 3.47 -8.09 -11.35
C LEU A 78 2.73 -7.30 -12.44
N ASP A 79 2.45 -7.92 -13.58
CA ASP A 79 1.59 -7.33 -14.61
C ASP A 79 0.17 -7.25 -14.04
N VAL A 80 -0.02 -6.32 -13.12
CA VAL A 80 -1.31 -5.88 -12.61
C VAL A 80 -1.70 -4.74 -13.55
N PRO A 81 -2.78 -4.86 -14.33
CA PRO A 81 -3.23 -3.78 -15.19
C PRO A 81 -3.48 -2.54 -14.33
N ILE A 82 -2.81 -1.44 -14.69
CA ILE A 82 -3.01 -0.14 -14.06
C ILE A 82 -4.29 0.42 -14.69
N LEU A 83 -5.37 0.50 -13.91
CA LEU A 83 -6.64 1.09 -14.32
C LEU A 83 -6.44 2.60 -14.54
N GLU A 84 -6.34 3.03 -15.80
CA GLU A 84 -6.23 4.45 -16.17
C GLU A 84 -7.59 5.13 -16.31
N SER A 85 -8.71 4.38 -16.26
CA SER A 85 -10.07 4.94 -16.32
C SER A 85 -11.14 4.12 -15.60
N VAL A 86 -12.20 4.80 -15.17
CA VAL A 86 -13.33 4.25 -14.38
C VAL A 86 -14.16 3.20 -15.15
N GLY A 87 -14.00 3.10 -16.47
CA GLY A 87 -14.78 2.21 -17.35
C GLY A 87 -14.21 0.80 -17.53
N GLU A 88 -12.94 0.55 -17.16
CA GLU A 88 -12.29 -0.77 -17.36
C GLU A 88 -12.54 -1.75 -16.22
N VAL A 89 -13.29 -1.33 -15.19
CA VAL A 89 -13.56 -2.15 -14.02
C VAL A 89 -14.35 -3.39 -14.42
N GLU A 90 -15.27 -3.33 -15.38
CA GLU A 90 -16.16 -4.45 -15.75
C GLU A 90 -15.39 -5.71 -16.22
N ASN A 91 -14.26 -5.55 -16.92
CA ASN A 91 -13.51 -6.66 -17.53
C ASN A 91 -12.27 -7.11 -16.74
N MET A 92 -12.12 -6.70 -15.48
CA MET A 92 -11.00 -7.16 -14.65
C MET A 92 -11.08 -8.69 -14.48
N PRO A 93 -10.10 -9.46 -15.00
CA PRO A 93 -10.07 -10.89 -14.73
C PRO A 93 -9.97 -11.10 -13.22
N PRO A 94 -10.59 -12.15 -12.65
CA PRO A 94 -10.43 -12.45 -11.24
C PRO A 94 -8.93 -12.48 -10.93
N LEU A 95 -8.51 -11.83 -9.85
CA LEU A 95 -7.12 -11.87 -9.41
C LEU A 95 -6.75 -13.34 -9.27
N ARG A 96 -5.96 -13.83 -10.25
CA ARG A 96 -5.58 -15.24 -10.38
C ARG A 96 -4.31 -15.70 -9.62
N PRO A 97 -3.79 -15.06 -8.54
CA PRO A 97 -2.67 -15.62 -7.78
C PRO A 97 -2.92 -17.05 -7.27
N ARG A 98 -4.16 -17.39 -6.89
CA ARG A 98 -4.50 -18.72 -6.34
C ARG A 98 -4.37 -19.86 -7.36
N SER A 99 -4.60 -19.59 -8.65
CA SER A 99 -4.47 -20.63 -9.67
C SER A 99 -3.03 -21.12 -9.85
N TRP A 100 -2.04 -20.33 -9.42
CA TRP A 100 -0.62 -20.63 -9.58
C TRP A 100 -0.05 -21.22 -8.30
N ASN A 101 -0.56 -20.81 -7.13
CA ASN A 101 -0.27 -21.47 -5.86
C ASN A 101 -1.43 -21.27 -4.86
N PRO A 102 -2.20 -22.32 -4.54
CA PRO A 102 -3.36 -22.22 -3.66
C PRO A 102 -3.00 -21.92 -2.20
N LYS A 103 -1.71 -22.02 -1.82
CA LYS A 103 -1.22 -21.72 -0.48
C LYS A 103 -0.90 -20.24 -0.26
N ILE A 104 -0.85 -19.43 -1.33
CA ILE A 104 -0.58 -17.99 -1.22
C ILE A 104 -1.84 -17.28 -0.73
N LEU A 105 -1.69 -16.51 0.35
CA LEU A 105 -2.71 -15.59 0.80
C LEU A 105 -2.60 -14.27 0.03
N VAL A 106 -3.75 -13.70 -0.33
CA VAL A 106 -3.80 -12.43 -1.05
C VAL A 106 -4.45 -11.37 -0.17
N GLU A 107 -3.67 -10.31 0.13
CA GLU A 107 -4.14 -9.09 0.78
C GLU A 107 -4.19 -7.97 -0.27
N CYS A 108 -5.28 -7.19 -0.29
CA CYS A 108 -5.38 -5.99 -1.11
C CYS A 108 -5.59 -4.76 -0.22
N LEU A 109 -4.67 -3.80 -0.31
CA LEU A 109 -4.83 -2.47 0.29
C LEU A 109 -5.51 -1.54 -0.72
N THR A 110 -6.76 -1.21 -0.46
CA THR A 110 -7.61 -0.46 -1.39
C THR A 110 -7.61 1.04 -1.09
N PRO A 111 -7.81 1.89 -2.11
CA PRO A 111 -8.29 3.25 -1.87
C PRO A 111 -9.73 3.22 -1.33
N ASP A 112 -10.31 4.40 -1.10
CA ASP A 112 -11.71 4.55 -0.66
C ASP A 112 -12.72 4.50 -1.82
N PHE A 113 -12.24 4.45 -3.06
CA PHE A 113 -13.04 4.54 -4.29
C PHE A 113 -14.02 5.72 -4.31
N ARG A 114 -13.73 6.80 -3.57
CA ARG A 114 -14.66 7.93 -3.34
C ARG A 114 -16.05 7.48 -2.85
N GLY A 115 -16.12 6.36 -2.13
CA GLY A 115 -17.36 5.79 -1.63
C GLY A 115 -18.18 5.01 -2.66
N ASP A 116 -17.64 4.68 -3.84
CA ASP A 116 -18.34 3.83 -4.81
C ASP A 116 -18.50 2.39 -4.27
N LEU A 117 -19.71 2.10 -3.79
CA LEU A 117 -20.07 0.81 -3.21
C LEU A 117 -19.89 -0.35 -4.20
N LYS A 118 -20.12 -0.15 -5.50
CA LYS A 118 -19.97 -1.22 -6.50
C LYS A 118 -18.50 -1.59 -6.67
N ALA A 119 -17.61 -0.61 -6.65
CA ALA A 119 -16.17 -0.85 -6.72
C ALA A 119 -15.68 -1.62 -5.49
N ILE A 120 -16.16 -1.25 -4.30
CA ILE A 120 -15.84 -1.91 -3.03
C ILE A 120 -16.33 -3.37 -3.05
N GLU A 121 -17.59 -3.59 -3.45
CA GLU A 121 -18.19 -4.91 -3.59
C GLU A 121 -17.40 -5.80 -4.55
N LYS A 122 -17.02 -5.27 -5.72
CA LYS A 122 -16.25 -6.03 -6.70
C LYS A 122 -14.92 -6.53 -6.13
N VAL A 123 -14.21 -5.68 -5.38
CA VAL A 123 -12.94 -6.08 -4.77
C VAL A 123 -13.16 -7.06 -3.62
N ALA A 124 -14.16 -6.83 -2.76
CA ALA A 124 -14.50 -7.72 -1.65
C ALA A 124 -14.88 -9.14 -2.12
N LEU A 125 -15.59 -9.25 -3.24
CA LEU A 125 -16.01 -10.52 -3.84
C LEU A 125 -14.95 -11.18 -4.73
N SER A 126 -13.79 -10.55 -4.93
CA SER A 126 -12.76 -11.07 -5.85
C SER A 126 -12.01 -12.32 -5.35
N GLY A 127 -12.30 -12.79 -4.13
CA GLY A 127 -11.69 -13.99 -3.52
C GLY A 127 -10.43 -13.71 -2.70
N LEU A 128 -10.21 -12.45 -2.29
CA LEU A 128 -9.13 -12.05 -1.39
C LEU A 128 -9.22 -12.75 -0.04
N ASP A 129 -8.07 -12.96 0.60
CA ASP A 129 -8.01 -13.44 1.98
C ASP A 129 -8.12 -12.27 2.97
N VAL A 130 -7.58 -11.10 2.61
CA VAL A 130 -7.61 -9.89 3.44
C VAL A 130 -7.98 -8.66 2.60
N TYR A 131 -9.01 -7.93 3.05
CA TYR A 131 -9.40 -6.64 2.52
C TYR A 131 -8.87 -5.54 3.46
N ALA A 132 -7.89 -4.76 3.00
CA ALA A 132 -7.29 -3.70 3.80
C ALA A 132 -7.70 -2.32 3.28
N HIS A 133 -8.09 -1.41 4.18
CA HIS A 133 -8.26 0.00 3.88
C HIS A 133 -7.87 0.82 5.11
N ASN A 134 -6.92 1.74 4.95
CA ASN A 134 -6.38 2.50 6.07
C ASN A 134 -7.18 3.78 6.34
N VAL A 135 -7.57 3.98 7.60
CA VAL A 135 -8.11 5.26 8.08
C VAL A 135 -7.00 6.30 8.33
N GLU A 136 -5.76 5.83 8.49
CA GLU A 136 -4.51 6.58 8.68
C GLU A 136 -4.39 7.42 9.95
N THR A 137 -5.43 8.11 10.39
CA THR A 137 -5.41 8.96 11.59
C THR A 137 -6.80 9.12 12.19
N VAL A 138 -6.91 9.83 13.31
CA VAL A 138 -8.17 10.13 14.01
C VAL A 138 -9.04 11.09 13.18
N PRO A 139 -10.39 11.11 13.36
CA PRO A 139 -11.30 11.96 12.60
C PRO A 139 -10.89 13.43 12.51
N GLU A 140 -10.38 13.99 13.61
CA GLU A 140 -10.03 15.40 13.76
C GLU A 140 -8.82 15.81 12.91
N LEU A 141 -7.96 14.86 12.55
CA LEU A 141 -6.73 15.11 11.79
C LEU A 141 -6.84 14.74 10.31
N GLN A 142 -7.97 14.17 9.86
CA GLN A 142 -8.15 13.69 8.49
C GLN A 142 -7.81 14.76 7.43
N SER A 143 -8.31 15.98 7.59
CA SER A 143 -8.09 17.08 6.64
C SER A 143 -6.65 17.60 6.59
N LYS A 144 -5.90 17.44 7.70
CA LYS A 144 -4.47 17.80 7.77
C LYS A 144 -3.61 16.70 7.13
N VAL A 145 -3.96 15.43 7.35
CA VAL A 145 -3.13 14.26 7.07
C VAL A 145 -3.38 13.65 5.69
N ARG A 146 -4.64 13.60 5.24
CA ARG A 146 -5.05 12.89 4.02
C ARG A 146 -5.49 13.86 2.92
N ASP A 147 -5.69 13.32 1.73
CA ASP A 147 -6.30 14.06 0.63
C ASP A 147 -7.66 14.65 1.09
N PRO A 148 -7.99 15.91 0.77
CA PRO A 148 -9.24 16.54 1.18
C PRO A 148 -10.53 15.81 0.77
N ARG A 149 -10.43 14.88 -0.20
CA ARG A 149 -11.56 14.05 -0.67
C ARG A 149 -11.75 12.80 0.17
N ALA A 150 -10.77 12.45 1.01
CA ALA A 150 -10.85 11.35 1.95
C ALA A 150 -11.34 11.88 3.31
N ASN A 151 -12.19 11.10 3.97
CA ASN A 151 -12.63 11.39 5.34
C ASN A 151 -12.84 10.08 6.11
N PHE A 152 -12.92 10.19 7.42
CA PHE A 152 -13.01 9.04 8.31
C PHE A 152 -14.28 8.21 8.06
N ASP A 153 -15.43 8.86 7.94
CA ASP A 153 -16.73 8.18 7.77
C ASP A 153 -16.80 7.40 6.45
N GLN A 154 -16.24 7.95 5.37
CA GLN A 154 -16.11 7.26 4.09
C GLN A 154 -15.22 6.04 4.22
N SER A 155 -14.06 6.16 4.87
CA SER A 155 -13.18 5.03 5.13
C SER A 155 -13.83 3.95 6.00
N LEU A 156 -14.64 4.36 6.99
CA LEU A 156 -15.40 3.44 7.83
C LEU A 156 -16.49 2.75 7.02
N CYS A 157 -17.18 3.47 6.13
CA CYS A 157 -18.17 2.92 5.21
C CYS A 157 -17.57 1.86 4.28
N VAL A 158 -16.36 2.10 3.75
CA VAL A 158 -15.64 1.12 2.92
C VAL A 158 -15.44 -0.20 3.65
N LEU A 159 -14.92 -0.15 4.88
CA LEU A 159 -14.67 -1.34 5.69
C LEU A 159 -15.98 -2.05 6.08
N LYS A 160 -16.98 -1.30 6.53
CA LYS A 160 -18.33 -1.83 6.85
C LYS A 160 -18.97 -2.50 5.64
N HIS A 161 -18.89 -1.87 4.47
CA HIS A 161 -19.52 -2.39 3.26
C HIS A 161 -18.83 -3.66 2.76
N ALA A 162 -17.49 -3.70 2.76
CA ALA A 162 -16.73 -4.90 2.41
C ALA A 162 -17.12 -6.08 3.30
N LYS A 163 -17.24 -5.87 4.62
CA LYS A 163 -17.70 -6.89 5.58
C LYS A 163 -19.16 -7.29 5.40
N LYS A 164 -20.04 -6.34 5.08
CA LYS A 164 -21.46 -6.62 4.80
C LYS A 164 -21.62 -7.54 3.59
N VAL A 165 -20.87 -7.28 2.52
CA VAL A 165 -20.94 -8.02 1.26
C VAL A 165 -20.25 -9.38 1.35
N GLN A 166 -19.09 -9.44 2.03
CA GLN A 166 -18.33 -10.66 2.24
C GLN A 166 -17.97 -10.81 3.73
N PRO A 167 -18.86 -11.39 4.57
CA PRO A 167 -18.66 -11.48 6.02
C PRO A 167 -17.37 -12.21 6.43
N ASP A 168 -16.96 -13.19 5.63
CA ASP A 168 -15.80 -14.03 5.91
C ASP A 168 -14.46 -13.35 5.60
N VAL A 169 -14.45 -12.30 4.75
CA VAL A 169 -13.21 -11.59 4.43
C VAL A 169 -12.64 -10.96 5.70
N ILE A 170 -11.33 -11.08 5.89
CA ILE A 170 -10.66 -10.42 6.99
C ILE A 170 -10.48 -8.95 6.61
N SER A 171 -11.05 -8.06 7.39
CA SER A 171 -10.90 -6.62 7.23
C SER A 171 -9.71 -6.10 8.05
N LYS A 172 -8.93 -5.18 7.47
CA LYS A 172 -7.73 -4.67 8.13
C LYS A 172 -7.58 -3.17 7.91
N THR A 173 -7.10 -2.47 8.92
CA THR A 173 -6.83 -1.04 8.83
C THR A 173 -5.58 -0.64 9.60
N SER A 174 -5.10 0.58 9.37
CA SER A 174 -3.99 1.16 10.10
C SER A 174 -4.24 2.59 10.57
N ILE A 175 -3.63 2.92 11.70
CA ILE A 175 -3.53 4.27 12.25
C ILE A 175 -2.03 4.58 12.43
N MET A 176 -1.61 5.76 11.97
CA MET A 176 -0.30 6.32 12.27
C MET A 176 -0.41 7.26 13.46
N LEU A 177 0.49 7.09 14.43
CA LEU A 177 0.58 7.92 15.63
C LEU A 177 1.74 8.92 15.53
N GLY A 178 1.68 10.00 16.30
CA GLY A 178 2.65 11.08 16.32
C GLY A 178 2.33 12.25 15.40
N LEU A 179 1.07 12.40 14.99
CA LEU A 179 0.58 13.47 14.10
C LEU A 179 -0.14 14.60 14.86
N GLY A 180 -0.26 14.46 16.19
CA GLY A 180 -0.89 15.42 17.09
C GLY A 180 -2.22 14.94 17.69
N GLU A 181 -2.54 13.66 17.51
CA GLU A 181 -3.70 13.02 18.12
C GLU A 181 -3.52 12.85 19.64
N ASN A 182 -4.61 12.91 20.40
CA ASN A 182 -4.62 12.59 21.81
C ASN A 182 -5.13 11.16 22.07
N ASP A 183 -4.96 10.67 23.30
CA ASP A 183 -5.29 9.28 23.65
C ASP A 183 -6.80 9.00 23.59
N GLU A 184 -7.65 9.97 23.95
CA GLU A 184 -9.10 9.84 23.87
C GLU A 184 -9.58 9.69 22.41
N GLN A 185 -8.98 10.46 21.49
CA GLN A 185 -9.26 10.39 20.06
C GLN A 185 -8.82 9.05 19.47
N VAL A 186 -7.64 8.54 19.84
CA VAL A 186 -7.17 7.23 19.40
C VAL A 186 -8.09 6.13 19.92
N TYR A 187 -8.46 6.17 21.20
CA TYR A 187 -9.38 5.20 21.80
C TYR A 187 -10.76 5.22 21.11
N ALA A 188 -11.34 6.41 20.91
CA ALA A 188 -12.62 6.57 20.23
C ALA A 188 -12.57 6.04 18.79
N THR A 189 -11.45 6.30 18.09
CA THR A 189 -11.21 5.78 16.74
C THR A 189 -11.16 4.26 16.73
N MET A 190 -10.41 3.65 17.65
CA MET A 190 -10.33 2.19 17.78
C MET A 190 -11.70 1.56 18.08
N LYS A 191 -12.50 2.21 18.94
CA LYS A 191 -13.85 1.77 19.26
C LYS A 191 -14.76 1.83 18.02
N ALA A 192 -14.76 2.94 17.28
CA ALA A 192 -15.55 3.08 16.05
C ALA A 192 -15.17 2.04 14.98
N LEU A 193 -13.87 1.72 14.86
CA LEU A 193 -13.38 0.66 13.98
C LEU A 193 -13.88 -0.73 14.40
N ARG A 194 -13.94 -1.03 15.71
CA ARG A 194 -14.54 -2.29 16.18
C ARG A 194 -16.04 -2.36 15.98
N GLU A 195 -16.76 -1.27 16.23
CA GLU A 195 -18.20 -1.17 15.94
C GLU A 195 -18.50 -1.34 14.43
N ALA A 196 -17.51 -1.06 13.58
CA ALA A 196 -17.54 -1.34 12.14
C ALA A 196 -17.17 -2.78 11.75
N ASP A 197 -16.98 -3.66 12.73
CA ASP A 197 -16.53 -5.05 12.58
C ASP A 197 -15.18 -5.21 11.88
N VAL A 198 -14.26 -4.27 12.11
CA VAL A 198 -12.88 -4.38 11.60
C VAL A 198 -12.10 -5.44 12.36
N ASP A 199 -11.57 -6.43 11.65
CA ASP A 199 -10.96 -7.62 12.24
C ASP A 199 -9.55 -7.34 12.80
N CYS A 200 -8.73 -6.62 12.04
CA CYS A 200 -7.32 -6.41 12.34
C CYS A 200 -6.95 -4.91 12.33
N LEU A 201 -6.14 -4.50 13.31
CA LEU A 201 -5.65 -3.13 13.43
C LEU A 201 -4.13 -3.10 13.51
N THR A 202 -3.50 -2.14 12.84
CA THR A 202 -2.07 -1.85 13.02
C THR A 202 -1.86 -0.40 13.43
N LEU A 203 -1.11 -0.16 14.50
CA LEU A 203 -0.70 1.16 14.99
C LEU A 203 0.81 1.31 14.82
N GLY A 204 1.24 2.34 14.08
CA GLY A 204 2.64 2.58 13.78
C GLY A 204 3.05 4.03 13.97
N GLN A 205 4.34 4.31 14.20
CA GLN A 205 4.84 5.69 14.25
C GLN A 205 4.79 6.31 12.85
N TYR A 206 4.19 7.50 12.76
CA TYR A 206 4.35 8.37 11.60
C TYR A 206 5.82 8.79 11.51
N MET A 207 6.43 8.43 10.39
CA MET A 207 7.82 8.78 10.09
C MET A 207 7.80 9.76 8.92
N GLN A 208 8.18 11.01 9.19
CA GLN A 208 8.21 12.06 8.18
C GLN A 208 9.13 11.63 7.00
N PRO A 209 8.59 11.44 5.78
CA PRO A 209 9.40 10.96 4.66
C PRO A 209 10.44 11.98 4.20
N THR A 210 10.03 13.25 4.16
CA THR A 210 10.90 14.39 3.81
C THR A 210 10.45 15.62 4.57
N ARG A 211 11.31 16.65 4.65
CA ARG A 211 11.02 17.92 5.32
C ARG A 211 9.80 18.69 4.78
N ARG A 212 9.28 18.33 3.60
CA ARG A 212 8.08 18.93 2.99
C ARG A 212 6.78 18.31 3.48
N HIS A 213 6.83 17.12 4.06
CA HIS A 213 5.66 16.45 4.62
C HIS A 213 5.36 16.97 6.03
N LEU A 214 4.20 16.60 6.58
CA LEU A 214 3.83 16.93 7.95
C LEU A 214 4.97 16.60 8.91
N LYS A 215 5.18 17.48 9.89
CA LYS A 215 6.14 17.25 10.96
C LYS A 215 5.60 16.17 11.89
N VAL A 216 6.53 15.41 12.48
CA VAL A 216 6.19 14.56 13.61
C VAL A 216 5.95 15.49 14.81
N GLU A 217 4.76 15.41 15.40
CA GLU A 217 4.41 16.18 16.60
C GLU A 217 4.93 15.47 17.86
N GLU A 218 4.84 14.13 17.90
CA GLU A 218 5.29 13.30 19.02
C GLU A 218 5.93 11.99 18.53
N TYR A 219 7.01 11.57 19.19
CA TYR A 219 7.53 10.21 19.05
C TYR A 219 6.98 9.35 20.18
N ILE A 220 6.08 8.44 19.83
CA ILE A 220 5.37 7.61 20.79
C ILE A 220 6.32 6.57 21.38
N THR A 221 6.28 6.43 22.71
CA THR A 221 7.16 5.48 23.41
C THR A 221 6.75 4.02 23.14
N PRO A 222 7.71 3.06 23.17
CA PRO A 222 7.39 1.65 23.05
C PRO A 222 6.35 1.16 24.08
N GLU A 223 6.36 1.71 25.28
CA GLU A 223 5.39 1.41 26.35
C GLU A 223 3.99 1.83 25.95
N LYS A 224 3.84 3.00 25.34
CA LYS A 224 2.55 3.50 24.84
C LYS A 224 2.04 2.68 23.65
N PHE A 225 2.93 2.20 22.77
CA PHE A 225 2.52 1.23 21.75
C PHE A 225 2.02 -0.09 22.36
N LYS A 226 2.72 -0.65 23.37
CA LYS A 226 2.26 -1.85 24.09
C LYS A 226 0.90 -1.64 24.76
N TYR A 227 0.67 -0.44 25.31
CA TYR A 227 -0.64 -0.06 25.83
C TYR A 227 -1.72 -0.14 24.75
N TRP A 228 -1.49 0.45 23.57
CA TRP A 228 -2.47 0.39 22.47
C TRP A 228 -2.70 -1.02 21.92
N GLU A 229 -1.68 -1.89 21.93
CA GLU A 229 -1.84 -3.31 21.61
C GLU A 229 -2.82 -3.98 22.58
N LYS A 230 -2.62 -3.76 23.89
CA LYS A 230 -3.49 -4.28 24.94
C LYS A 230 -4.93 -3.78 24.77
N VAL A 231 -5.12 -2.48 24.57
CA VAL A 231 -6.43 -1.87 24.35
C VAL A 231 -7.12 -2.48 23.13
N GLY A 232 -6.40 -2.65 22.02
CA GLY A 232 -6.98 -3.26 20.81
C GLY A 232 -7.45 -4.70 21.04
N ASN A 233 -6.66 -5.48 21.78
CA ASN A 233 -7.04 -6.84 22.15
C ASN A 233 -8.26 -6.87 23.09
N GLU A 234 -8.35 -5.92 24.04
CA GLU A 234 -9.50 -5.78 24.96
C GLU A 234 -10.78 -5.33 24.26
N LEU A 235 -10.67 -4.45 23.25
CA LEU A 235 -11.80 -4.06 22.39
C LEU A 235 -12.26 -5.18 21.44
N GLY A 236 -11.51 -6.29 21.38
CA GLY A 236 -11.90 -7.48 20.63
C GLY A 236 -11.50 -7.45 19.15
N PHE A 237 -10.47 -6.70 18.77
CA PHE A 237 -9.82 -6.96 17.47
C PHE A 237 -9.27 -8.38 17.49
N HIS A 238 -9.40 -9.10 16.37
CA HIS A 238 -8.79 -10.43 16.26
C HIS A 238 -7.27 -10.34 16.34
N TYR A 239 -6.70 -9.26 15.81
CA TYR A 239 -5.27 -9.00 15.88
C TYR A 239 -4.99 -7.50 15.91
N THR A 240 -4.21 -7.07 16.91
CA THR A 240 -3.68 -5.71 17.00
C THR A 240 -2.17 -5.76 16.95
N ALA A 241 -1.55 -5.16 15.93
CA ALA A 241 -0.11 -4.92 15.91
C ALA A 241 0.18 -3.48 16.31
N SER A 242 1.01 -3.24 17.31
CA SER A 242 1.32 -1.88 17.76
C SER A 242 2.81 -1.74 18.00
N GLY A 243 3.46 -0.79 17.35
CA GLY A 243 4.89 -0.55 17.57
C GLY A 243 5.48 0.52 16.67
N PRO A 244 6.64 1.09 17.02
CA PRO A 244 7.22 2.21 16.27
C PRO A 244 7.44 1.88 14.79
N LEU A 245 7.90 0.67 14.48
CA LEU A 245 8.21 0.22 13.11
C LEU A 245 7.06 -0.56 12.45
N VAL A 246 5.91 -0.67 13.10
CA VAL A 246 4.74 -1.32 12.52
C VAL A 246 4.23 -0.49 11.34
N ARG A 247 3.82 -1.20 10.30
CA ARG A 247 3.22 -0.69 9.07
C ARG A 247 2.02 -1.54 8.73
N SER A 248 1.15 -1.07 7.83
CA SER A 248 -0.01 -1.83 7.40
C SER A 248 0.37 -3.21 6.89
N SER A 249 1.48 -3.36 6.17
CA SER A 249 1.98 -4.66 5.69
C SER A 249 2.90 -5.42 6.67
N TYR A 250 2.93 -5.06 7.96
CA TYR A 250 3.90 -5.62 8.90
C TYR A 250 3.68 -7.13 9.14
N LYS A 251 4.75 -7.90 8.97
CA LYS A 251 4.79 -9.36 8.87
C LYS A 251 4.32 -10.13 10.12
N ALA A 252 4.28 -9.50 11.30
CA ALA A 252 3.84 -10.18 12.52
C ALA A 252 2.38 -10.67 12.42
N GLY A 253 1.58 -10.06 11.53
CA GLY A 253 0.23 -10.53 11.24
C GLY A 253 0.17 -11.78 10.35
N GLU A 254 1.22 -12.17 9.62
CA GLU A 254 1.12 -13.25 8.63
C GLU A 254 0.75 -14.60 9.25
N PHE A 255 1.32 -14.95 10.42
CA PHE A 255 1.02 -16.22 11.07
C PHE A 255 -0.40 -16.22 11.66
N PHE A 256 -0.80 -15.10 12.26
CA PHE A 256 -2.13 -14.95 12.83
C PHE A 256 -3.21 -14.89 11.75
N LEU A 257 -2.99 -14.13 10.69
CA LEU A 257 -3.86 -14.06 9.51
C LEU A 257 -3.97 -15.42 8.85
N LYS A 258 -2.87 -16.17 8.69
CA LYS A 258 -2.92 -17.57 8.19
C LYS A 258 -3.86 -18.43 9.04
N ASN A 259 -3.72 -18.37 10.37
CA ASN A 259 -4.57 -19.14 11.27
C ASN A 259 -6.03 -18.68 11.23
N LEU A 260 -6.28 -17.37 11.14
CA LEU A 260 -7.63 -16.80 11.08
C LEU A 260 -8.33 -17.17 9.77
N VAL A 261 -7.63 -17.04 8.63
CA VAL A 261 -8.10 -17.46 7.31
C VAL A 261 -8.41 -18.96 7.32
N ALA A 262 -7.50 -19.79 7.85
CA ALA A 262 -7.70 -21.24 7.93
C ALA A 262 -8.93 -21.60 8.77
N LYS A 263 -9.09 -20.97 9.95
CA LYS A 263 -10.26 -21.16 10.83
C LYS A 263 -11.58 -20.78 10.14
N ARG A 264 -11.63 -19.66 9.42
CA ARG A 264 -12.84 -19.24 8.69
C ARG A 264 -13.17 -20.16 7.52
N LYS A 265 -12.16 -20.54 6.72
CA LYS A 265 -12.34 -21.51 5.62
C LYS A 265 -12.86 -22.87 6.09
N THR A 266 -12.44 -23.31 7.28
CA THR A 266 -12.90 -24.59 7.85
C THR A 266 -14.34 -24.51 8.39
N LYS A 267 -14.80 -23.31 8.80
CA LYS A 267 -16.19 -23.09 9.26
C LYS A 267 -17.21 -22.94 8.13
N ALA A 268 -16.76 -22.58 6.94
CA ALA A 268 -17.62 -22.38 5.76
C ALA A 268 -17.84 -23.67 4.94
N LEU A 269 -17.16 -24.76 5.30
CA LEU A 269 -17.33 -26.13 4.77
C LEU A 269 -18.21 -26.95 5.72
#